data_AF-A0A131Y7P5-F1
#
_entry.id   AF-A0A131Y7P5-F1
#
_cell.length_a   1.000
_cell.length_b   1.000
_cell.length_c   1.000
_cell.angle_alpha   90.00
_cell.angle_beta   90.00
_cell.angle_gamma   90.00
#
_symmetry.space_group_name_H-M   'P 1'
#
loop_
_entity.id
_entity.type
_entity.pdbx_description
1 polymer ?
#
loop_
_entity_poly.entity_id
_entity_poly.type
_entity_poly.pdbx_seq_one_letter_code
_entity_poly.pdbx_strand_id
1 'polypeptide(L)'
;GQLDVPLSSIGLEQAELLGKHLQQHKFTHVYSSDLSRAKQTAMSILQMNQVTVSPIAEDQRLRERKFGSVEGRSFCYLREASNKANQSVGSYTPPGAETLAQVRQRAVAFFNDLCQLLHGSSPADDRENLSPSKRKRGDDPPSPPLSPPPPPSASPPPAPPTFADDLIRASLNPGGNAPPPSHAAPNVSLSPLAEQSPRKLSACGSDDAGDGGALLASVLVVSHGALLREMVRHLVEDLGCCVPGGRGQALRISPNAGLSKFTVSGSGERPRVVCHLIHDKQHLFGGGYGYGFGQGAAAGQDSRGRLQAVEAAGLSVDATAL
;
A
#
# COMPACT_ATOMS: atom_id res chain seq x y z
N GLY A 1 11.55 10.18 0.47
CA GLY A 1 12.88 9.52 0.47
C GLY A 1 12.96 8.52 1.58
N GLN A 2 14.15 8.05 1.92
CA GLN A 2 14.34 7.06 2.99
C GLN A 2 14.67 7.67 4.36
N LEU A 3 14.72 8.99 4.49
CA LEU A 3 14.66 9.64 5.81
C LEU A 3 13.46 9.13 6.61
N ASP A 4 13.73 8.75 7.85
CA ASP A 4 12.73 8.18 8.74
C ASP A 4 12.00 9.29 9.50
N VAL A 5 10.92 9.76 8.89
CA VAL A 5 10.03 10.77 9.45
C VAL A 5 8.69 10.10 9.77
N PRO A 6 8.14 10.25 10.98
CA PRO A 6 6.83 9.71 11.34
C PRO A 6 5.70 10.46 10.63
N LEU A 7 4.48 9.93 10.72
CA LEU A 7 3.26 10.62 10.29
C LEU A 7 3.07 11.93 11.06
N SER A 8 2.52 12.93 10.36
CA SER A 8 1.96 14.12 11.00
C SER A 8 0.61 13.80 11.64
N SER A 9 0.05 14.75 12.41
CA SER A 9 -1.31 14.66 12.95
C SER A 9 -2.36 14.38 11.87
N ILE A 10 -2.28 15.09 10.74
CA ILE A 10 -3.16 14.85 9.57
C ILE A 10 -2.92 13.46 8.98
N GLY A 11 -1.66 13.02 8.89
CA GLY A 11 -1.33 11.69 8.38
C GLY A 11 -1.90 10.56 9.25
N LEU A 12 -1.91 10.74 10.58
CA LEU A 12 -2.55 9.83 11.52
C LEU A 12 -4.07 9.78 11.31
N GLU A 13 -4.72 10.94 11.20
CA GLU A 13 -6.17 11.02 10.92
C GLU A 13 -6.54 10.32 9.60
N GLN A 14 -5.75 10.55 8.54
CA GLN A 14 -5.94 9.88 7.25
C GLN A 14 -5.81 8.35 7.37
N ALA A 15 -4.82 7.87 8.12
CA ALA A 15 -4.60 6.45 8.35
C ALA A 15 -5.74 5.82 9.18
N GLU A 16 -6.27 6.53 10.17
CA GLU A 16 -7.44 6.09 10.93
C GLU A 16 -8.70 6.01 10.06
N LEU A 17 -8.94 7.00 9.20
CA LEU A 17 -10.07 6.97 8.25
C LEU A 17 -9.98 5.79 7.30
N LEU A 18 -8.78 5.50 6.79
CA LEU A 18 -8.54 4.31 5.98
C LEU A 18 -8.77 3.02 6.78
N GLY A 19 -8.31 2.97 8.03
CA GLY A 19 -8.57 1.85 8.93
C GLY A 19 -10.06 1.58 9.14
N LYS A 20 -10.85 2.64 9.38
CA LYS A 20 -12.32 2.55 9.49
C LYS A 20 -12.95 2.07 8.19
N HIS A 21 -12.48 2.54 7.04
CA HIS A 21 -12.95 2.08 5.74
C HIS A 21 -12.67 0.58 5.52
N LEU A 22 -11.53 0.10 6.01
CA LEU A 22 -11.10 -1.29 5.92
C LEU A 22 -11.52 -2.15 7.12
N GLN A 23 -12.37 -1.67 8.02
CA GLN A 23 -12.57 -2.28 9.34
C GLN A 23 -13.07 -3.75 9.32
N GLN A 24 -13.84 -4.12 8.29
CA GLN A 24 -14.39 -5.48 8.10
C GLN A 24 -13.64 -6.30 7.03
N HIS A 25 -12.55 -5.76 6.47
CA HIS A 25 -11.76 -6.47 5.48
C HIS A 25 -10.78 -7.40 6.19
N LYS A 26 -10.91 -8.71 5.99
CA LYS A 26 -9.99 -9.70 6.57
C LYS A 26 -8.73 -9.79 5.71
N PHE A 27 -7.60 -9.38 6.27
CA PHE A 27 -6.29 -9.61 5.67
C PHE A 27 -5.69 -10.89 6.25
N THR A 28 -5.23 -11.75 5.37
CA THR A 28 -4.43 -12.94 5.73
C THR A 28 -2.97 -12.57 6.00
N HIS A 29 -2.44 -11.58 5.29
CA HIS A 29 -1.07 -11.12 5.44
C HIS A 29 -1.03 -9.58 5.39
N VAL A 30 -0.11 -8.99 6.15
CA VAL A 30 0.11 -7.55 6.18
C VAL A 30 1.58 -7.28 6.04
N TYR A 31 1.97 -6.56 4.99
CA TYR A 31 3.34 -6.12 4.76
C TYR A 31 3.44 -4.61 4.85
N SER A 32 4.53 -4.12 5.42
CA SER A 32 4.81 -2.69 5.46
C SER A 32 6.29 -2.41 5.17
N SER A 33 6.56 -1.24 4.63
CA SER A 33 7.90 -0.68 4.75
C SER A 33 8.23 -0.46 6.22
N ASP A 34 9.49 -0.72 6.57
CA ASP A 34 10.06 -0.47 7.89
C ASP A 34 10.23 1.02 8.25
N LEU A 35 9.95 1.95 7.33
CA LEU A 35 9.95 3.39 7.64
C LEU A 35 8.74 3.74 8.50
N SER A 36 8.97 4.54 9.54
CA SER A 36 8.03 4.89 10.60
C SER A 36 6.67 5.31 10.08
N ARG A 37 6.60 6.16 9.05
CA ARG A 37 5.31 6.58 8.44
C ARG A 37 4.48 5.41 7.90
N ALA A 38 5.10 4.45 7.20
CA ALA A 38 4.40 3.29 6.64
C ALA A 38 4.00 2.31 7.75
N LYS A 39 4.88 2.09 8.73
CA LYS A 39 4.57 1.28 9.90
C LYS A 39 3.40 1.87 10.70
N GLN A 40 3.42 3.18 10.96
CA GLN A 40 2.33 3.86 11.67
C GLN A 40 1.01 3.77 10.92
N THR A 41 1.00 3.94 9.60
CA THR A 41 -0.21 3.74 8.81
C THR A 41 -0.73 2.31 8.90
N ALA A 42 0.14 1.30 8.77
CA ALA A 42 -0.27 -0.10 8.91
C ALA A 42 -0.84 -0.38 10.31
N MET A 43 -0.22 0.15 11.37
CA MET A 43 -0.70 0.03 12.75
C MET A 43 -2.07 0.70 12.93
N SER A 44 -2.27 1.93 12.43
CA SER A 44 -3.56 2.62 12.50
C SER A 44 -4.67 1.88 11.74
N ILE A 45 -4.35 1.28 10.59
CA ILE A 45 -5.30 0.46 9.83
C ILE A 45 -5.71 -0.76 10.67
N LEU A 46 -4.75 -1.50 11.21
CA LEU A 46 -5.03 -2.71 11.99
C LEU A 46 -5.71 -2.43 13.32
N GLN A 47 -5.43 -1.29 13.97
CA GLN A 47 -6.11 -0.89 15.20
C GLN A 47 -7.61 -0.67 15.00
N MET A 48 -8.01 -0.20 13.82
CA MET A 48 -9.42 -0.01 13.45
C MET A 48 -10.03 -1.27 12.82
N ASN A 49 -9.21 -2.22 12.38
CA ASN A 49 -9.64 -3.46 11.76
C ASN A 49 -10.06 -4.50 12.82
N GLN A 50 -11.30 -4.96 12.74
CA GLN A 50 -11.90 -5.81 13.76
C GLN A 50 -11.75 -7.31 13.48
N VAL A 51 -11.25 -7.67 12.30
CA VAL A 51 -11.30 -9.05 11.77
C VAL A 51 -9.92 -9.64 11.45
N THR A 52 -8.90 -8.81 11.31
CA THR A 52 -7.54 -9.20 10.97
C THR A 52 -6.73 -9.43 12.23
N VAL A 53 -6.06 -10.58 12.32
CA VAL A 53 -5.17 -10.94 13.43
C VAL A 53 -3.71 -11.07 13.00
N SER A 54 -3.43 -10.90 11.71
CA SER A 54 -2.11 -11.13 11.13
C SER A 54 -1.11 -10.05 11.55
N PRO A 55 0.12 -10.42 11.95
CA PRO A 55 1.15 -9.45 12.30
C PRO A 55 1.62 -8.66 11.07
N ILE A 56 2.15 -7.47 11.31
CA ILE A 56 2.81 -6.67 10.27
C ILE A 56 4.20 -7.27 10.02
N ALA A 57 4.43 -7.78 8.81
CA ALA A 57 5.75 -8.17 8.32
C ALA A 57 6.44 -6.97 7.65
N GLU A 58 7.58 -6.55 8.19
CA GLU A 58 8.35 -5.46 7.61
C GLU A 58 9.25 -5.96 6.48
N ASP A 59 9.29 -5.24 5.36
CA ASP A 59 10.17 -5.55 4.23
C ASP A 59 10.86 -4.29 3.70
N GLN A 60 12.20 -4.27 3.71
CA GLN A 60 12.99 -3.11 3.25
C GLN A 60 12.84 -2.85 1.75
N ARG A 61 12.45 -3.84 0.94
CA ARG A 61 12.15 -3.66 -0.48
C ARG A 61 10.92 -2.80 -0.70
N LEU A 62 10.09 -2.60 0.33
CA LEU A 62 8.95 -1.70 0.30
C LEU A 62 9.29 -0.24 0.62
N ARG A 63 10.56 0.11 0.91
CA ARG A 63 10.95 1.50 1.20
C ARG A 63 10.71 2.44 0.03
N GLU A 64 10.56 3.73 0.31
CA GLU A 64 10.52 4.76 -0.73
C GLU A 64 11.81 4.78 -1.56
N ARG A 65 11.74 5.34 -2.77
CA ARG A 65 12.92 5.70 -3.57
C ARG A 65 13.90 6.50 -2.71
N LYS A 66 15.15 6.05 -2.68
CA LYS A 66 16.26 6.82 -2.14
C LYS A 66 16.54 8.00 -3.07
N PHE A 67 16.48 9.22 -2.55
CA PHE A 67 16.81 10.44 -3.33
C PHE A 67 18.25 10.91 -3.11
N GLY A 68 19.06 10.18 -2.35
CA GLY A 68 20.49 10.47 -2.20
C GLY A 68 20.74 11.88 -1.65
N SER A 69 21.61 12.63 -2.32
CA SER A 69 22.05 13.96 -1.89
C SER A 69 20.94 15.02 -1.78
N VAL A 70 19.75 14.77 -2.34
CA VAL A 70 18.63 15.71 -2.27
C VAL A 70 17.54 15.28 -1.26
N GLU A 71 17.74 14.23 -0.49
CA GLU A 71 16.81 13.88 0.59
C GLU A 71 16.69 15.00 1.63
N GLY A 72 15.46 15.25 2.08
CA GLY A 72 15.14 16.36 3.00
C GLY A 72 15.23 17.76 2.37
N ARG A 73 15.57 17.87 1.08
CA ARG A 73 15.56 19.14 0.35
C ARG A 73 14.21 19.38 -0.33
N SER A 74 13.95 20.65 -0.66
CA SER A 74 12.73 21.04 -1.36
C SER A 74 12.71 20.51 -2.80
N PHE A 75 11.51 20.42 -3.38
CA PHE A 75 11.37 20.07 -4.80
C PHE A 75 12.07 21.10 -5.72
N CYS A 76 12.08 22.38 -5.35
CA CYS A 76 12.82 23.42 -6.08
C CYS A 76 14.32 23.09 -6.15
N TYR A 77 14.91 22.60 -5.05
CA TYR A 77 16.30 22.16 -5.04
C TYR A 77 16.56 21.00 -6.01
N LEU A 78 15.68 19.99 -6.04
CA LEU A 78 15.76 18.89 -7.00
C LEU A 78 15.67 19.41 -8.45
N ARG A 79 14.75 20.34 -8.72
CA ARG A 79 14.59 20.97 -10.04
C ARG A 79 15.85 21.71 -10.47
N GLU A 80 16.41 22.54 -9.59
CA GLU A 80 17.67 23.24 -9.85
C GLU A 80 18.84 22.28 -10.08
N ALA A 81 18.97 21.24 -9.27
CA ALA A 81 20.00 20.22 -9.43
C ALA A 81 19.87 19.49 -10.78
N SER A 82 18.65 19.15 -11.20
CA SER A 82 18.40 18.53 -12.52
C SER A 82 18.75 19.46 -13.68
N ASN A 83 18.39 20.75 -13.57
CA ASN A 83 18.72 21.76 -14.58
C ASN A 83 20.24 21.96 -14.70
N LYS A 84 20.97 22.03 -13.58
CA LYS A 84 22.44 22.10 -13.56
C LYS A 84 23.09 20.89 -14.23
N ALA A 85 22.44 19.73 -14.17
CA ALA A 85 22.88 18.50 -14.82
C ALA A 85 22.36 18.36 -16.27
N ASN A 86 21.68 19.36 -16.83
CA ASN A 86 21.04 19.34 -18.15
C ASN A 86 20.10 18.14 -18.35
N GLN A 87 19.35 17.77 -17.30
CA GLN A 87 18.41 16.65 -17.31
C GLN A 87 17.02 17.11 -16.84
N SER A 88 15.98 16.41 -17.31
CA SER A 88 14.65 16.58 -16.75
C SER A 88 14.58 16.04 -15.32
N VAL A 89 13.70 16.60 -14.47
CA VAL A 89 13.48 16.11 -13.10
C VAL A 89 13.14 14.61 -13.07
N GLY A 90 12.39 14.13 -14.06
CA GLY A 90 11.97 12.72 -14.12
C GLY A 90 13.11 11.75 -14.46
N SER A 91 14.09 12.20 -15.24
CA SER A 91 15.25 11.38 -15.66
C SER A 91 16.46 11.56 -14.76
N TYR A 92 16.53 12.66 -14.02
CA TYR A 92 17.66 12.97 -13.15
C TYR A 92 17.75 12.00 -11.96
N THR A 93 18.93 11.43 -11.77
CA THR A 93 19.27 10.59 -10.61
C THR A 93 20.36 11.28 -9.81
N PRO A 94 20.02 11.91 -8.66
CA PRO A 94 21.00 12.57 -7.81
C PRO A 94 22.10 11.61 -7.30
N PRO A 95 23.30 12.11 -6.96
CA PRO A 95 24.33 11.29 -6.32
C PRO A 95 23.82 10.52 -5.10
N GLY A 96 24.07 9.21 -5.06
CA GLY A 96 23.63 8.31 -3.99
C GLY A 96 22.12 7.98 -3.99
N ALA A 97 21.37 8.41 -5.00
CA ALA A 97 19.96 8.07 -5.19
C ALA A 97 19.78 6.74 -5.94
N GLU A 98 18.60 6.16 -5.82
CA GLU A 98 18.15 5.06 -6.67
C GLU A 98 17.65 5.60 -8.03
N THR A 99 17.97 4.88 -9.10
CA THR A 99 17.31 5.01 -10.40
C THR A 99 15.90 4.42 -10.34
N LEU A 100 15.01 4.84 -11.25
CA LEU A 100 13.67 4.23 -11.34
C LEU A 100 13.74 2.73 -11.65
N ALA A 101 14.73 2.29 -12.43
CA ALA A 101 14.94 0.88 -12.74
C ALA A 101 15.28 0.06 -11.47
N GLN A 102 16.11 0.59 -10.56
CA GLN A 102 16.42 -0.06 -9.29
C GLN A 102 15.20 -0.15 -8.37
N VAL A 103 14.40 0.92 -8.27
CA VAL A 103 13.14 0.92 -7.50
C VAL A 103 12.18 -0.13 -8.08
N ARG A 104 12.03 -0.18 -9.40
CA ARG A 104 11.21 -1.17 -10.09
C ARG A 104 11.71 -2.59 -9.82
N GLN A 105 13.02 -2.83 -9.92
CA GLN A 105 13.60 -4.15 -9.69
C GLN A 105 13.22 -4.72 -8.33
N ARG A 106 13.34 -3.93 -7.25
CA ARG A 106 12.97 -4.40 -5.90
C ARG A 106 11.46 -4.51 -5.68
N ALA A 107 10.66 -3.65 -6.31
CA ALA A 107 9.20 -3.78 -6.28
C ALA A 107 8.73 -5.07 -6.96
N VAL A 108 9.30 -5.40 -8.12
CA VAL A 108 9.05 -6.65 -8.85
C VAL A 108 9.53 -7.86 -8.05
N ALA A 109 10.72 -7.79 -7.46
CA ALA A 109 11.24 -8.88 -6.62
C ALA A 109 10.31 -9.17 -5.43
N PHE A 110 9.84 -8.13 -4.73
CA PHE A 110 8.85 -8.29 -3.66
C PHE A 110 7.55 -8.92 -4.17
N PHE A 111 7.01 -8.43 -5.29
CA PHE A 111 5.77 -8.96 -5.87
C PHE A 111 5.87 -10.43 -6.26
N ASN A 112 6.98 -10.82 -6.90
CA ASN A 112 7.21 -12.20 -7.33
C ASN A 112 7.35 -13.14 -6.13
N ASP A 113 8.12 -12.76 -5.12
CA ASP A 113 8.28 -13.55 -3.89
C ASP A 113 6.95 -13.68 -3.14
N LEU A 114 6.15 -12.61 -3.09
CA LEU A 114 4.81 -12.66 -2.52
C LEU A 114 3.91 -13.65 -3.27
N CYS A 115 3.92 -13.62 -4.60
CA CYS A 115 3.16 -14.57 -5.41
C CYS A 115 3.64 -16.01 -5.17
N GLN A 116 4.95 -16.25 -5.10
CA GLN A 116 5.50 -17.58 -4.85
C GLN A 116 5.13 -18.11 -3.46
N LEU A 117 5.24 -17.28 -2.42
CA LEU A 117 4.89 -17.63 -1.04
C LEU A 117 3.44 -18.10 -0.94
N LEU A 118 2.52 -17.38 -1.60
CA LEU A 118 1.08 -17.65 -1.49
C LEU A 118 0.63 -18.84 -2.33
N HIS A 119 1.31 -19.14 -3.44
CA HIS A 119 1.07 -20.37 -4.20
C HIS A 119 1.68 -21.61 -3.53
N GLY A 120 2.86 -21.47 -2.90
CA GLY A 120 3.52 -22.56 -2.17
C GLY A 120 2.87 -22.92 -0.84
N SER A 121 1.97 -22.07 -0.33
CA SER A 121 1.25 -22.29 0.95
C SER A 121 -0.11 -22.99 0.76
N SER A 122 -0.38 -23.61 -0.39
CA SER A 122 -1.63 -24.35 -0.61
C SER A 122 -1.74 -25.54 0.36
N PRO A 123 -2.90 -25.81 0.99
CA PRO A 123 -3.08 -26.83 2.03
C PRO A 123 -3.07 -28.28 1.52
N ALA A 124 -2.26 -28.60 0.50
CA ALA A 124 -2.20 -29.92 -0.13
C ALA A 124 -1.06 -30.83 0.38
N ASP A 125 -0.06 -30.32 1.12
CA ASP A 125 1.15 -31.11 1.46
C ASP A 125 1.26 -31.62 2.92
N ASP A 126 0.27 -31.37 3.79
CA ASP A 126 0.31 -31.84 5.20
C ASP A 126 -0.36 -33.20 5.44
N ARG A 127 -0.45 -34.06 4.41
CA ARG A 127 -0.97 -35.42 4.54
C ARG A 127 -0.02 -36.45 3.93
N GLU A 128 1.18 -36.61 4.51
CA GLU A 128 1.83 -37.92 4.69
C GLU A 128 3.12 -37.74 5.54
N ASN A 129 2.99 -37.60 6.87
CA ASN A 129 3.88 -38.32 7.80
C ASN A 129 3.42 -38.25 9.26
N LEU A 130 2.50 -39.14 9.62
CA LEU A 130 2.31 -39.58 11.00
C LEU A 130 2.32 -41.11 10.93
N SER A 131 3.35 -41.81 11.40
CA SER A 131 3.57 -42.11 12.84
C SER A 131 4.50 -43.36 12.94
N PRO A 132 4.73 -43.97 14.12
CA PRO A 132 5.47 -43.48 15.29
C PRO A 132 6.62 -44.45 15.68
N SER A 133 7.63 -44.01 16.42
CA SER A 133 8.54 -44.95 17.13
C SER A 133 9.01 -44.44 18.49
N LYS A 134 8.91 -45.36 19.44
CA LYS A 134 9.03 -45.21 20.90
C LYS A 134 10.47 -45.01 21.39
N ARG A 135 10.59 -44.13 22.39
CA ARG A 135 11.44 -44.17 23.62
C ARG A 135 12.96 -44.03 23.46
N LYS A 136 13.54 -43.03 24.14
CA LYS A 136 14.20 -43.21 25.46
C LYS A 136 14.44 -41.87 26.16
N ARG A 137 14.17 -41.85 27.47
CA ARG A 137 14.38 -40.76 28.43
C ARG A 137 15.87 -40.72 28.79
N GLY A 138 16.49 -39.53 28.84
CA GLY A 138 17.88 -39.35 29.30
C GLY A 138 18.29 -37.87 29.33
N ASP A 139 18.38 -37.35 30.55
CA ASP A 139 19.26 -36.30 31.08
C ASP A 139 19.43 -34.95 30.34
N ASP A 140 18.83 -33.90 30.93
CA ASP A 140 19.09 -32.48 30.65
C ASP A 140 20.41 -32.01 31.30
N PRO A 141 21.31 -31.30 30.59
CA PRO A 141 22.41 -30.55 31.19
C PRO A 141 22.00 -29.11 31.58
N PRO A 142 22.68 -28.48 32.57
CA PRO A 142 22.19 -27.27 33.23
C PRO A 142 22.46 -25.97 32.45
N SER A 143 21.59 -24.99 32.69
CA SER A 143 21.57 -23.64 32.11
C SER A 143 22.82 -22.79 32.46
N PRO A 144 23.27 -21.89 31.55
CA PRO A 144 24.35 -20.95 31.83
C PRO A 144 23.90 -19.73 32.68
N PRO A 145 24.82 -19.05 33.40
CA PRO A 145 24.48 -17.99 34.34
C PRO A 145 24.13 -16.65 33.66
N LEU A 146 23.26 -15.89 34.34
CA LEU A 146 22.74 -14.57 33.98
C LEU A 146 23.85 -13.50 33.91
N SER A 147 23.75 -12.64 32.88
CA SER A 147 24.59 -11.45 32.72
C SER A 147 24.07 -10.25 33.54
N PRO A 148 24.94 -9.36 34.05
CA PRO A 148 24.53 -8.21 34.86
C PRO A 148 23.90 -7.08 34.00
N PRO A 149 23.08 -6.19 34.60
CA PRO A 149 22.34 -5.16 33.89
C PRO A 149 23.23 -3.98 33.43
N PRO A 150 22.85 -3.27 32.34
CA PRO A 150 23.56 -2.08 31.88
C PRO A 150 23.27 -0.83 32.75
N PRO A 151 24.19 0.16 32.79
CA PRO A 151 23.99 1.42 33.52
C PRO A 151 22.96 2.35 32.84
N PRO A 152 22.37 3.32 33.58
CA PRO A 152 21.32 4.19 33.05
C PRO A 152 21.82 5.16 31.98
N SER A 153 21.10 5.23 30.86
CA SER A 153 21.36 6.13 29.73
C SER A 153 20.88 7.55 29.99
N ALA A 154 21.71 8.52 29.62
CA ALA A 154 21.44 9.95 29.67
C ALA A 154 20.25 10.38 28.78
N SER A 155 19.62 11.49 29.17
CA SER A 155 18.46 12.13 28.55
C SER A 155 18.67 12.53 27.07
N PRO A 156 17.63 12.47 26.23
CA PRO A 156 17.72 12.90 24.84
C PRO A 156 17.77 14.44 24.70
N PRO A 157 18.44 14.98 23.66
CA PRO A 157 18.45 16.41 23.36
C PRO A 157 17.09 16.90 22.83
N PRO A 158 16.79 18.21 22.93
CA PRO A 158 15.50 18.76 22.54
C PRO A 158 15.26 18.70 21.02
N ALA A 159 14.01 18.46 20.64
CA ALA A 159 13.55 18.40 19.25
C ALA A 159 13.68 19.77 18.53
N PRO A 160 14.02 19.78 17.23
CA PRO A 160 14.03 21.01 16.43
C PRO A 160 12.61 21.53 16.15
N PRO A 161 12.44 22.85 15.90
CA PRO A 161 11.14 23.50 15.84
C PRO A 161 10.32 23.02 14.63
N THR A 162 9.12 22.52 14.92
CA THR A 162 8.07 22.23 13.92
C THR A 162 7.52 23.55 13.39
N PHE A 163 7.80 23.86 12.13
CA PHE A 163 7.23 25.01 11.45
C PHE A 163 5.84 24.64 10.89
N ALA A 164 4.88 25.54 11.12
CA ALA A 164 3.53 25.61 10.54
C ALA A 164 2.38 24.80 11.19
N ASP A 165 2.04 25.10 12.44
CA ASP A 165 0.75 24.71 13.05
C ASP A 165 -0.34 25.82 12.98
N ASP A 166 0.04 27.09 12.78
CA ASP A 166 -0.94 28.19 12.87
C ASP A 166 -1.71 28.47 11.56
N LEU A 167 -1.18 28.08 10.40
CA LEU A 167 -1.83 28.33 9.10
C LEU A 167 -2.97 27.35 8.79
N ILE A 168 -2.99 26.19 9.44
CA ILE A 168 -4.06 25.18 9.26
C ILE A 168 -5.27 25.51 10.14
N ARG A 169 -5.04 26.12 11.32
CA ARG A 169 -6.08 26.50 12.27
C ARG A 169 -7.06 27.57 11.74
N ALA A 170 -6.59 28.42 10.82
CA ALA A 170 -7.41 29.48 10.23
C ALA A 170 -8.39 28.97 9.15
N SER A 171 -8.20 27.76 8.62
CA SER A 171 -9.09 27.20 7.59
C SER A 171 -10.31 26.45 8.16
N LEU A 172 -10.46 26.41 9.49
CA LEU A 172 -11.54 25.70 10.20
C LEU A 172 -12.58 26.62 10.88
N ASN A 173 -12.45 27.95 10.79
CA ASN A 173 -13.40 28.91 11.39
C ASN A 173 -13.78 30.03 10.42
N PRO A 174 -14.95 29.99 9.75
CA PRO A 174 -15.45 31.12 8.98
C PRO A 174 -16.28 32.03 9.90
N GLY A 175 -15.67 33.07 10.46
CA GLY A 175 -16.40 34.11 11.19
C GLY A 175 -15.53 35.16 11.86
N GLY A 176 -15.33 36.31 11.20
CA GLY A 176 -14.73 37.52 11.80
C GLY A 176 -14.15 38.48 10.76
N ASN A 177 -14.55 39.76 10.81
CA ASN A 177 -14.35 40.84 9.82
C ASN A 177 -12.89 41.31 9.55
N ALA A 178 -12.66 41.79 8.32
CA ALA A 178 -11.42 42.30 7.65
C ALA A 178 -11.01 43.77 8.05
N PRO A 179 -10.02 44.52 7.43
CA PRO A 179 -9.19 44.33 6.19
C PRO A 179 -7.69 44.90 6.25
N PRO A 180 -6.97 45.34 5.15
CA PRO A 180 -5.69 44.78 4.59
C PRO A 180 -4.51 45.83 4.47
N PRO A 181 -3.44 45.80 3.59
CA PRO A 181 -2.87 44.82 2.62
C PRO A 181 -1.31 44.56 2.75
N SER A 182 -0.66 43.57 2.11
CA SER A 182 -0.14 43.62 0.72
C SER A 182 0.80 42.42 0.40
N HIS A 183 0.88 42.07 -0.89
CA HIS A 183 1.82 41.16 -1.58
C HIS A 183 1.57 39.62 -1.57
N ALA A 184 0.62 39.23 -2.43
CA ALA A 184 0.73 38.21 -3.49
C ALA A 184 1.30 36.81 -3.15
N ALA A 185 0.36 35.86 -2.99
CA ALA A 185 0.54 34.47 -3.40
C ALA A 185 0.37 34.34 -4.95
N PRO A 186 0.69 33.17 -5.57
CA PRO A 186 -0.28 32.07 -5.51
C PRO A 186 0.30 30.65 -5.37
N ASN A 187 -0.60 29.79 -4.88
CA ASN A 187 -0.57 28.33 -4.81
C ASN A 187 -0.26 27.64 -6.15
N VAL A 188 0.38 26.46 -6.09
CA VAL A 188 0.33 25.48 -7.20
C VAL A 188 -0.12 24.13 -6.67
N SER A 189 -1.44 23.98 -6.61
CA SER A 189 -2.14 22.72 -6.83
C SER A 189 -2.00 22.36 -8.31
N LEU A 190 -1.52 21.17 -8.63
CA LEU A 190 -1.47 20.70 -10.03
C LEU A 190 -2.76 19.96 -10.37
N SER A 191 -3.72 20.70 -10.92
CA SER A 191 -4.75 20.20 -11.84
C SER A 191 -5.30 21.39 -12.65
N PRO A 192 -5.29 21.36 -13.99
CA PRO A 192 -6.17 22.22 -14.77
C PRO A 192 -7.59 21.66 -14.69
N LEU A 193 -8.53 22.46 -14.18
CA LEU A 193 -9.95 22.26 -14.36
C LEU A 193 -10.30 22.47 -15.84
N ALA A 194 -10.85 21.44 -16.47
CA ALA A 194 -11.86 21.62 -17.51
C ALA A 194 -12.98 20.62 -17.17
N GLU A 195 -14.04 21.14 -16.57
CA GLU A 195 -15.30 20.46 -16.36
C GLU A 195 -15.94 20.17 -17.72
N GLN A 196 -16.13 18.89 -18.05
CA GLN A 196 -17.23 18.46 -18.91
C GLN A 196 -17.84 17.19 -18.30
N SER A 197 -19.16 17.28 -18.12
CA SER A 197 -20.10 16.30 -17.57
C SER A 197 -19.78 14.82 -17.87
N PRO A 198 -20.00 13.87 -16.93
CA PRO A 198 -19.71 12.46 -17.17
C PRO A 198 -20.67 11.88 -18.23
N ARG A 199 -20.15 11.66 -19.44
CA ARG A 199 -20.81 10.80 -20.43
C ARG A 199 -20.51 9.34 -20.10
N LYS A 200 -21.57 8.54 -20.16
CA LYS A 200 -21.67 7.07 -20.01
C LYS A 200 -20.34 6.30 -20.11
N LEU A 201 -20.13 5.48 -19.08
CA LEU A 201 -19.20 4.35 -19.02
C LEU A 201 -19.18 3.56 -20.34
N SER A 202 -18.03 3.56 -20.99
CA SER A 202 -17.68 2.56 -22.01
C SER A 202 -16.96 1.44 -21.28
N ALA A 203 -17.67 0.34 -21.03
CA ALA A 203 -17.07 -0.91 -20.60
C ALA A 203 -16.02 -1.34 -21.63
N CYS A 204 -14.79 -1.63 -21.18
CA CYS A 204 -13.87 -2.41 -22.00
C CYS A 204 -14.42 -3.84 -22.09
N GLY A 205 -14.37 -4.37 -23.31
CA GLY A 205 -15.15 -5.50 -23.79
C GLY A 205 -15.15 -6.73 -22.91
N SER A 206 -16.32 -7.35 -22.92
CA SER A 206 -16.67 -8.67 -22.42
C SER A 206 -15.78 -9.74 -23.03
N ASP A 207 -15.12 -10.50 -22.18
CA ASP A 207 -14.91 -11.95 -22.25
C ASP A 207 -14.05 -12.33 -21.03
N ASP A 208 -14.69 -12.68 -19.92
CA ASP A 208 -14.56 -14.02 -19.32
C ASP A 208 -15.42 -14.13 -18.06
N ALA A 209 -15.93 -15.33 -17.85
CA ALA A 209 -16.89 -15.69 -16.83
C ALA A 209 -16.42 -15.33 -15.41
N GLY A 210 -17.39 -15.09 -14.52
CA GLY A 210 -17.15 -14.87 -13.10
C GLY A 210 -16.29 -16.00 -12.52
N ASP A 211 -15.05 -15.66 -12.19
CA ASP A 211 -14.16 -16.50 -11.39
C ASP A 211 -14.62 -16.42 -9.94
N GLY A 212 -15.61 -17.26 -9.62
CA GLY A 212 -16.12 -17.48 -8.26
C GLY A 212 -15.20 -18.35 -7.41
N GLY A 213 -13.90 -18.42 -7.72
CA GLY A 213 -12.89 -19.08 -6.91
C GLY A 213 -12.71 -18.39 -5.56
N ALA A 214 -12.58 -19.19 -4.49
CA ALA A 214 -12.22 -18.66 -3.18
C ALA A 214 -10.84 -18.00 -3.26
N LEU A 215 -10.70 -16.77 -2.73
CA LEU A 215 -9.40 -16.10 -2.62
C LEU A 215 -8.47 -16.94 -1.73
N LEU A 216 -7.27 -17.28 -2.21
CA LEU A 216 -6.24 -17.95 -1.38
C LEU A 216 -5.82 -17.05 -0.23
N ALA A 217 -5.64 -15.77 -0.55
CA ALA A 217 -5.09 -14.79 0.36
C ALA A 217 -5.63 -13.39 0.03
N SER A 218 -5.82 -12.62 1.09
CA SER A 218 -6.06 -11.19 1.07
C SER A 218 -4.86 -10.52 1.73
N VAL A 219 -4.13 -9.68 1.00
CA VAL A 219 -2.85 -9.11 1.44
C VAL A 219 -2.92 -7.59 1.44
N LEU A 220 -2.59 -7.00 2.59
CA LEU A 220 -2.40 -5.56 2.74
C LEU A 220 -0.91 -5.23 2.56
N VAL A 221 -0.59 -4.26 1.70
CA VAL A 221 0.77 -3.74 1.50
C VAL A 221 0.78 -2.24 1.72
N VAL A 222 1.50 -1.77 2.74
CA VAL A 222 1.65 -0.35 3.06
C VAL A 222 3.03 0.15 2.66
N SER A 223 3.09 1.12 1.77
CA SER A 223 4.34 1.60 1.16
C SER A 223 4.25 3.08 0.75
N HIS A 224 5.03 3.50 -0.24
CA HIS A 224 5.29 4.90 -0.58
C HIS A 224 5.01 5.16 -2.07
N GLY A 225 4.71 6.42 -2.40
CA GLY A 225 4.25 6.80 -3.73
C GLY A 225 5.15 6.37 -4.90
N ALA A 226 6.47 6.57 -4.81
CA ALA A 226 7.35 6.25 -5.94
C ALA A 226 7.53 4.73 -6.11
N LEU A 227 7.66 3.96 -5.02
CA LEU A 227 7.69 2.50 -5.10
C LEU A 227 6.39 1.95 -5.71
N LEU A 228 5.24 2.35 -5.17
CA LEU A 228 3.95 1.80 -5.60
C LEU A 228 3.66 2.13 -7.05
N ARG A 229 4.06 3.30 -7.54
CA ARG A 229 3.99 3.64 -8.96
C ARG A 229 4.81 2.69 -9.83
N GLU A 230 6.00 2.27 -9.41
CA GLU A 230 6.81 1.30 -10.15
C GLU A 230 6.24 -0.12 -10.07
N MET A 231 5.66 -0.50 -8.92
CA MET A 231 4.95 -1.77 -8.77
C MET A 231 3.73 -1.82 -9.69
N VAL A 232 2.87 -0.78 -9.68
CA VAL A 232 1.72 -0.66 -10.59
C VAL A 232 2.19 -0.65 -12.06
N ARG A 233 3.31 0.00 -12.36
CA ARG A 233 3.89 -0.04 -13.72
C ARG A 233 4.19 -1.47 -14.16
N HIS A 234 4.77 -2.30 -13.29
CA HIS A 234 4.99 -3.72 -13.61
C HIS A 234 3.67 -4.45 -13.89
N LEU A 235 2.65 -4.27 -13.04
CA LEU A 235 1.35 -4.90 -13.24
C LEU A 235 0.71 -4.51 -14.58
N VAL A 236 0.80 -3.24 -14.96
CA VAL A 236 0.19 -2.72 -16.19
C VAL A 236 0.99 -3.08 -17.44
N GLU A 237 2.31 -2.88 -17.41
CA GLU A 237 3.16 -2.96 -18.61
C GLU A 237 3.71 -4.37 -18.85
N ASP A 238 4.06 -5.11 -17.80
CA ASP A 238 4.65 -6.44 -17.95
C ASP A 238 3.60 -7.55 -17.84
N LEU A 239 2.60 -7.37 -16.98
CA LEU A 239 1.53 -8.36 -16.75
C LEU A 239 0.22 -8.04 -17.48
N GLY A 240 0.17 -6.92 -18.22
CA GLY A 240 -0.97 -6.57 -19.07
C GLY A 240 -2.25 -6.20 -18.32
N CYS A 241 -2.15 -5.76 -17.06
CA CYS A 241 -3.30 -5.37 -16.26
C CYS A 241 -4.02 -4.14 -16.85
N CYS A 242 -5.30 -4.28 -17.17
CA CYS A 242 -6.15 -3.14 -17.50
C CYS A 242 -6.55 -2.39 -16.22
N VAL A 243 -6.44 -1.05 -16.25
CA VAL A 243 -6.74 -0.20 -15.10
C VAL A 243 -7.90 0.75 -15.43
N PRO A 244 -8.89 0.92 -14.52
CA PRO A 244 -9.95 1.91 -14.69
C PRO A 244 -9.38 3.33 -14.90
N GLY A 245 -9.83 4.02 -15.95
CA GLY A 245 -9.29 5.33 -16.33
C GLY A 245 -7.98 5.27 -17.15
N GLY A 246 -7.48 4.08 -17.45
CA GLY A 246 -6.36 3.85 -18.37
C GLY A 246 -4.97 4.04 -17.77
N ARG A 247 -3.95 3.78 -18.59
CA ARG A 247 -2.53 3.78 -18.19
C ARG A 247 -2.07 5.12 -17.59
N GLY A 248 -2.58 6.25 -18.11
CA GLY A 248 -2.24 7.58 -17.60
C GLY A 248 -2.66 7.78 -16.14
N GLN A 249 -3.82 7.24 -15.75
CA GLN A 249 -4.29 7.28 -14.37
C GLN A 249 -3.50 6.32 -13.47
N ALA A 250 -3.17 5.13 -13.98
CA ALA A 250 -2.43 4.10 -13.24
C ALA A 250 -1.00 4.52 -12.85
N LEU A 251 -0.34 5.31 -13.69
CA LEU A 251 1.06 5.69 -13.48
C LEU A 251 1.22 7.03 -12.76
N ARG A 252 0.17 7.52 -12.09
CA ARG A 252 0.24 8.70 -11.21
C ARG A 252 0.89 8.32 -9.89
N ILE A 253 1.42 9.33 -9.20
CA ILE A 253 1.78 9.15 -7.79
C ILE A 253 0.47 9.12 -7.00
N SER A 254 0.31 8.06 -6.24
CA SER A 254 -0.85 7.87 -5.37
C SER A 254 -0.89 8.96 -4.29
N PRO A 255 -2.08 9.47 -3.93
CA PRO A 255 -2.21 10.38 -2.80
C PRO A 255 -1.91 9.66 -1.47
N ASN A 256 -1.66 10.44 -0.42
CA ASN A 256 -1.50 9.93 0.95
C ASN A 256 -2.76 9.16 1.37
N ALA A 257 -2.56 8.01 2.01
CA ALA A 257 -3.59 7.04 2.34
C ALA A 257 -4.41 6.52 1.14
N GLY A 258 -3.98 6.79 -0.10
CA GLY A 258 -4.68 6.31 -1.29
C GLY A 258 -4.64 4.80 -1.40
N LEU A 259 -5.78 4.16 -1.66
CA LEU A 259 -5.95 2.70 -1.75
C LEU A 259 -5.96 2.24 -3.21
N SER A 260 -5.31 1.14 -3.53
CA SER A 260 -5.39 0.47 -4.83
C SER A 260 -5.58 -1.02 -4.63
N LYS A 261 -6.52 -1.65 -5.35
CA LYS A 261 -6.88 -3.07 -5.18
C LYS A 261 -6.72 -3.82 -6.48
N PHE A 262 -5.99 -4.92 -6.40
CA PHE A 262 -5.76 -5.82 -7.53
C PHE A 262 -6.11 -7.25 -7.14
N THR A 263 -6.71 -8.01 -8.04
CA THR A 263 -6.76 -9.47 -7.95
C THR A 263 -5.73 -10.08 -8.89
N VAL A 264 -4.91 -10.98 -8.38
CA VAL A 264 -3.90 -11.73 -9.14
C VAL A 264 -4.33 -13.19 -9.15
N SER A 265 -4.49 -13.83 -10.30
CA SER A 265 -4.86 -15.24 -10.42
C SER A 265 -3.96 -16.01 -11.38
N GLY A 266 -3.85 -17.31 -11.13
CA GLY A 266 -3.01 -18.23 -11.93
C GLY A 266 -1.61 -18.41 -11.36
N SER A 267 -1.07 -19.61 -11.55
CA SER A 267 0.29 -20.00 -11.17
C SER A 267 1.21 -19.94 -12.40
N GLY A 268 2.35 -19.26 -12.29
CA GLY A 268 3.35 -19.17 -13.36
C GLY A 268 4.05 -17.82 -13.45
N GLU A 269 4.91 -17.65 -14.46
CA GLU A 269 5.72 -16.43 -14.67
C GLU A 269 4.89 -15.18 -15.04
N ARG A 270 3.65 -15.37 -15.48
CA ARG A 270 2.74 -14.28 -15.89
C ARG A 270 1.32 -14.51 -15.34
N PRO A 271 1.09 -14.22 -14.05
CA PRO A 271 -0.25 -14.32 -13.49
C PRO A 271 -1.19 -13.29 -14.12
N ARG A 272 -2.48 -13.60 -14.20
CA ARG A 272 -3.52 -12.67 -14.62
C ARG A 272 -3.73 -11.64 -13.52
N VAL A 273 -3.68 -10.36 -13.86
CA VAL A 273 -3.91 -9.28 -12.88
C VAL A 273 -5.10 -8.43 -13.30
N VAL A 274 -6.07 -8.26 -12.39
CA VAL A 274 -7.27 -7.45 -12.55
C VAL A 274 -7.21 -6.29 -11.56
N CYS A 275 -7.25 -5.05 -12.04
CA CYS A 275 -7.35 -3.87 -11.18
C CYS A 275 -8.81 -3.54 -10.89
N HIS A 276 -9.20 -3.53 -9.62
CA HIS A 276 -10.55 -3.15 -9.20
C HIS A 276 -10.67 -1.67 -8.88
N LEU A 277 -9.64 -1.11 -8.26
CA LEU A 277 -9.57 0.31 -7.90
C LEU A 277 -8.12 0.78 -7.89
N ILE A 278 -7.90 2.05 -8.21
CA ILE A 278 -6.57 2.66 -8.30
C ILE A 278 -6.60 4.05 -7.67
N HIS A 279 -5.68 4.31 -6.74
CA HIS A 279 -5.54 5.60 -6.05
C HIS A 279 -6.84 6.13 -5.43
N ASP A 280 -7.71 5.24 -4.94
CA ASP A 280 -8.96 5.61 -4.29
C ASP A 280 -8.70 6.36 -2.99
N LYS A 281 -9.49 7.41 -2.77
CA LYS A 281 -9.39 8.27 -1.59
C LYS A 281 -10.76 8.64 -1.05
N GLN A 282 -11.80 7.86 -1.36
CA GLN A 282 -13.18 8.18 -0.95
C GLN A 282 -13.33 8.22 0.56
N HIS A 283 -12.57 7.38 1.28
CA HIS A 283 -12.54 7.34 2.74
C HIS A 283 -12.08 8.67 3.39
N LEU A 284 -11.36 9.53 2.67
CA LEU A 284 -10.87 10.81 3.20
C LEU A 284 -11.92 11.93 3.19
N PHE A 285 -13.03 11.77 2.47
CA PHE A 285 -14.02 12.85 2.29
C PHE A 285 -15.24 12.76 3.20
N GLY A 286 -15.23 11.88 4.21
CA GLY A 286 -16.21 11.88 5.30
C GLY A 286 -17.68 11.98 4.86
N GLY A 287 -18.20 11.00 4.12
CA GLY A 287 -19.65 10.92 3.85
C GLY A 287 -20.08 10.04 2.68
N GLY A 288 -20.73 8.91 2.99
CA GLY A 288 -21.97 8.53 2.31
C GLY A 288 -21.91 7.87 0.93
N TYR A 289 -21.09 6.86 0.69
CA TYR A 289 -21.48 5.76 -0.22
C TYR A 289 -21.15 4.44 0.46
N GLY A 290 -22.15 3.88 1.14
CA GLY A 290 -22.08 2.50 1.62
C GLY A 290 -21.94 1.56 0.44
N TYR A 291 -20.93 0.70 0.46
CA TYR A 291 -20.99 -0.55 -0.30
C TYR A 291 -22.08 -1.40 0.37
N GLY A 292 -23.30 -1.30 -0.15
CA GLY A 292 -24.36 -2.25 0.18
C GLY A 292 -23.97 -3.62 -0.37
N PHE A 293 -23.59 -4.54 0.51
CA PHE A 293 -23.70 -5.96 0.21
C PHE A 293 -25.18 -6.28 0.04
N GLY A 294 -25.65 -6.36 -1.20
CA GLY A 294 -26.99 -6.84 -1.52
C GLY A 294 -27.11 -8.31 -1.13
N GLN A 295 -27.80 -8.60 -0.03
CA GLN A 295 -28.41 -9.91 0.18
C GLN A 295 -29.52 -10.09 -0.88
N GLY A 296 -29.24 -10.88 -1.91
CA GLY A 296 -30.24 -11.40 -2.83
C GLY A 296 -30.55 -12.84 -2.47
N ALA A 297 -31.63 -13.06 -1.73
CA ALA A 297 -32.24 -14.37 -1.59
C ALA A 297 -32.88 -14.78 -2.94
N ALA A 298 -32.57 -15.98 -3.43
CA ALA A 298 -33.44 -16.72 -4.34
C ALA A 298 -33.15 -18.21 -4.22
N ALA A 299 -34.16 -18.94 -3.74
CA ALA A 299 -34.21 -20.39 -3.74
C ALA A 299 -34.37 -20.93 -5.18
N GLY A 300 -33.70 -22.04 -5.47
CA GLY A 300 -33.89 -22.81 -6.71
C GLY A 300 -33.09 -24.11 -6.64
N GLN A 301 -33.76 -25.22 -6.33
CA GLN A 301 -33.20 -26.55 -6.48
C GLN A 301 -33.26 -26.95 -7.96
N ASP A 302 -32.16 -27.46 -8.52
CA ASP A 302 -32.21 -28.52 -9.52
C ASP A 302 -30.99 -29.44 -9.42
N SER A 303 -31.33 -30.72 -9.38
CA SER A 303 -30.59 -31.94 -9.55
C SER A 303 -29.84 -32.10 -10.87
N ARG A 304 -28.51 -32.27 -10.79
CA ARG A 304 -27.75 -33.41 -11.37
C ARG A 304 -26.25 -33.14 -11.26
N GLY A 305 -25.57 -34.05 -10.56
CA GLY A 305 -24.13 -34.00 -10.37
C GLY A 305 -23.34 -34.23 -11.67
N ARG A 306 -22.30 -33.41 -11.84
CA ARG A 306 -21.00 -33.87 -12.32
C ARG A 306 -19.93 -32.88 -11.85
N LEU A 307 -19.04 -33.36 -10.97
CA LEU A 307 -17.84 -32.68 -10.53
C LEU A 307 -16.90 -32.48 -11.73
N GLN A 308 -16.53 -31.23 -12.01
CA GLN A 308 -15.24 -30.91 -12.61
C GLN A 308 -14.62 -29.80 -11.76
N ALA A 309 -13.61 -30.19 -10.98
CA ALA A 309 -12.76 -29.29 -10.24
C ALA A 309 -11.77 -28.63 -11.22
N VAL A 310 -11.74 -27.30 -11.24
CA VAL A 310 -10.62 -26.54 -11.80
C VAL A 310 -10.38 -25.38 -10.84
N GLU A 311 -9.30 -25.49 -10.06
CA GLU A 311 -8.81 -24.48 -9.13
C GLU A 311 -8.37 -23.22 -9.88
N ALA A 312 -9.01 -22.10 -9.59
CA ALA A 312 -8.46 -20.78 -9.84
C ALA A 312 -8.64 -19.98 -8.55
N ALA A 313 -7.53 -19.53 -7.99
CA ALA A 313 -7.50 -19.05 -6.62
C ALA A 313 -6.78 -17.69 -6.65
N GLY A 314 -7.55 -16.63 -6.40
CA GLY A 314 -7.11 -15.24 -6.57
C GLY A 314 -6.44 -14.67 -5.32
N LEU A 315 -5.52 -13.73 -5.53
CA LEU A 315 -4.79 -12.95 -4.53
C LEU A 315 -5.27 -11.50 -4.60
N SER A 316 -5.84 -10.95 -3.52
CA SER A 316 -6.15 -9.52 -3.45
C SER A 316 -4.96 -8.75 -2.86
N VAL A 317 -4.38 -7.80 -3.60
CA VAL A 317 -3.35 -6.88 -3.10
C VAL A 317 -3.96 -5.50 -2.93
N ASP A 318 -4.14 -5.09 -1.68
CA ASP A 318 -4.51 -3.73 -1.31
C ASP A 318 -3.22 -2.94 -1.03
N ALA A 319 -2.86 -2.03 -1.94
CA ALA A 319 -1.66 -1.21 -1.85
C ALA A 319 -2.02 0.22 -1.44
N THR A 320 -1.44 0.69 -0.34
CA THR A 320 -1.64 2.06 0.16
C THR A 320 -0.36 2.88 0.11
N ALA A 321 -0.45 4.08 -0.46
CA ALA A 321 0.67 5.02 -0.55
C ALA A 321 0.62 6.13 0.51
N LEU A 322 1.81 6.58 0.89
CA LEU A 322 2.07 7.74 1.74
C LEU A 322 3.05 8.70 1.06
#